data_AF-A0A4Z2J5Y0-F1
#
_entry.id   AF-A0A4Z2J5Y0-F1
#
_cell.length_a   1.000
_cell.length_b   1.000
_cell.length_c   1.000
_cell.angle_alpha   90.00
_cell.angle_beta   90.00
_cell.angle_gamma   90.00
#
_symmetry.space_group_name_H-M   'P 1'
#
loop_
_entity.id
_entity.type
_entity.pdbx_description
1 polymer ?
#
loop_
_entity_poly.entity_id
_entity_poly.type
_entity_poly.pdbx_seq_one_letter_code
_entity_poly.pdbx_strand_id
1 'polypeptide(L)'
;MEASGTKNSTKAVSLHVDQVQEKIVMPKLYPNSLLFAKWGDDLSEEEQKDAESLFRIYGYNAFLSNQLPTDRKLPDTRDKRCLMKEHPRDLPTISVVLIYINEALSVIKRAVRSIITHTPEHLLREIVLVDDCSTYNDLGTPLQDFVEQIHKERPGLIKKVRHKQHMGLSQSRMSGWEHATADVVAILDAHIETTEGWAEPLLDRIQADRTVVVSPVFDKVHFDDLHVWLCGGSVEVVPCSRVAHIERAHKPYALDLSPVMRRNALRVADIWLDEYKRNVHIAWNLPLKVGTANHGIDTGDVSERRKLREKLNCKPFQWYLDNVYPDLETLDNVLGYGVLQNALLRSICVDQGVVPGNIPMLYECHFEQPQVQ
;
A
#
# COMPACT_ATOMS: atom_id res chain seq x y z
N MET A 1 61.39 63.15 21.40
CA MET A 1 59.96 63.51 21.40
C MET A 1 59.27 62.49 20.52
N GLU A 2 58.78 61.41 21.12
CA GLU A 2 57.34 61.25 21.44
C GLU A 2 56.50 61.21 20.14
N ALA A 3 55.70 60.20 19.81
CA ALA A 3 55.18 59.08 20.55
C ALA A 3 54.80 57.96 19.56
N SER A 4 55.12 56.71 19.89
CA SER A 4 54.65 55.51 19.18
C SER A 4 54.02 54.61 20.23
N GLY A 5 52.72 54.82 20.47
CA GLY A 5 51.95 54.09 21.48
C GLY A 5 51.52 52.72 20.97
N THR A 6 52.16 51.68 21.48
CA THR A 6 51.69 50.29 21.42
C THR A 6 50.55 50.11 22.41
N LYS A 7 49.35 49.77 21.95
CA LYS A 7 48.25 49.28 22.81
C LYS A 7 47.70 47.96 22.28
N ASN A 8 47.59 47.03 23.23
CA ASN A 8 47.21 45.63 23.12
C ASN A 8 45.90 45.39 22.35
N SER A 9 45.93 44.29 21.59
CA SER A 9 44.79 43.63 20.99
C SER A 9 43.92 42.96 22.07
N THR A 10 42.67 43.41 22.19
CA THR A 10 41.58 42.63 22.78
C THR A 10 40.54 42.41 21.69
N LYS A 11 40.56 41.21 21.09
CA LYS A 11 39.47 40.73 20.23
C LYS A 11 38.24 40.51 21.10
N ALA A 12 37.20 41.32 20.89
CA ALA A 12 35.87 41.04 21.40
C ALA A 12 35.29 39.84 20.63
N VAL A 13 35.03 38.76 21.35
CA VAL A 13 34.31 37.58 20.85
C VAL A 13 32.83 37.94 20.79
N SER A 14 32.28 38.08 19.58
CA SER A 14 30.84 38.15 19.35
C SER A 14 30.27 36.75 19.53
N LEU A 15 29.53 36.54 20.62
CA LEU A 15 28.64 35.39 20.80
C LEU A 15 27.42 35.61 19.90
N HIS A 16 27.33 34.84 18.81
CA HIS A 16 26.06 34.66 18.12
C HIS A 16 25.16 33.81 19.01
N VAL A 17 24.12 34.45 19.56
CA VAL A 17 23.02 33.76 20.23
C VAL A 17 22.10 33.25 19.13
N ASP A 18 22.12 31.95 18.89
CA ASP A 18 21.10 31.28 18.10
C ASP A 18 19.75 31.49 18.79
N GLN A 19 18.86 32.26 18.15
CA GLN A 19 17.49 32.44 18.61
C GLN A 19 16.75 31.12 18.44
N VAL A 20 16.57 30.39 19.54
CA VAL A 20 15.60 29.29 19.61
C VAL A 20 14.22 29.92 19.51
N GLN A 21 13.57 29.76 18.37
CA GLN A 21 12.20 30.20 18.16
C GLN A 21 11.27 29.32 19.00
N GLU A 22 10.67 29.88 20.05
CA GLU A 22 9.67 29.19 20.87
C GLU A 22 8.51 28.76 19.96
N LYS A 23 8.34 27.45 19.77
CA LYS A 23 7.17 26.89 19.09
C LYS A 23 5.95 27.18 19.95
N ILE A 24 5.03 28.01 19.45
CA ILE A 24 3.72 28.21 20.05
C ILE A 24 2.95 26.90 19.90
N VAL A 25 2.74 26.19 21.02
CA VAL A 25 1.98 24.94 21.04
C VAL A 25 0.53 25.27 21.36
N MET A 26 -0.36 25.09 20.39
CA MET A 26 -1.80 25.25 20.56
C MET A 26 -2.40 24.03 21.29
N PRO A 27 -3.48 24.18 22.08
CA PRO A 27 -4.16 23.04 22.70
C PRO A 27 -4.67 22.05 21.64
N LYS A 28 -4.41 20.75 21.84
CA LYS A 28 -4.91 19.69 20.94
C LYS A 28 -6.37 19.40 21.24
N LEU A 29 -7.26 19.68 20.28
CA LEU A 29 -8.69 19.39 20.38
C LEU A 29 -8.97 17.88 20.33
N TYR A 30 -8.10 17.11 19.66
CA TYR A 30 -8.20 15.66 19.51
C TYR A 30 -6.96 14.94 20.05
N PRO A 31 -6.77 14.87 21.38
CA PRO A 31 -5.54 14.34 21.98
C PRO A 31 -5.31 12.84 21.73
N ASN A 32 -6.37 12.08 21.40
CA ASN A 32 -6.31 10.64 21.15
C ASN A 32 -6.27 10.29 19.65
N SER A 33 -6.27 11.28 18.75
CA SER A 33 -6.19 11.01 17.31
C SER A 33 -4.77 10.63 16.90
N LEU A 34 -4.65 9.56 16.11
CA LEU A 34 -3.37 9.12 15.56
C LEU A 34 -2.73 10.18 14.65
N LEU A 35 -3.54 11.04 14.01
CA LEU A 35 -3.07 12.11 13.14
C LEU A 35 -2.20 13.13 13.89
N PHE A 36 -2.63 13.57 15.07
CA PHE A 36 -1.97 14.64 15.82
C PHE A 36 -0.90 14.13 16.79
N ALA A 37 -0.54 12.85 16.72
CA ALA A 37 0.47 12.27 17.61
C ALA A 37 1.86 12.90 17.39
N LYS A 38 2.21 13.24 16.14
CA LYS A 38 3.51 13.80 15.74
C LYS A 38 3.43 15.07 14.90
N TRP A 39 2.23 15.55 14.59
CA TRP A 39 1.99 16.66 13.67
C TRP A 39 0.84 17.56 14.17
N GLY A 40 0.82 18.82 13.74
CA GLY A 40 -0.29 19.75 13.97
C GLY A 40 -0.26 20.56 15.28
N ASP A 41 0.92 20.72 15.90
CA ASP A 41 1.08 21.50 17.14
C ASP A 41 0.81 23.01 16.95
N ASP A 42 0.89 23.49 15.72
CA ASP A 42 0.73 24.89 15.28
C ASP A 42 -0.64 25.20 14.66
N LEU A 43 -1.53 24.21 14.54
CA LEU A 43 -2.84 24.37 13.91
C LEU A 43 -3.86 25.03 14.84
N SER A 44 -4.65 25.94 14.26
CA SER A 44 -5.83 26.49 14.91
C SER A 44 -6.90 25.41 15.18
N GLU A 45 -7.85 25.71 16.07
CA GLU A 45 -8.94 24.78 16.39
C GLU A 45 -9.79 24.43 15.15
N GLU A 46 -9.95 25.35 14.21
CA GLU A 46 -10.70 25.12 12.97
C GLU A 46 -9.94 24.18 12.04
N GLU A 47 -8.64 24.42 11.85
CA GLU A 47 -7.77 23.55 11.04
C GLU A 47 -7.66 22.14 11.64
N GLN A 48 -7.62 22.01 12.97
CA GLN A 48 -7.64 20.70 13.62
C GLN A 48 -8.95 19.95 13.34
N LYS A 49 -10.10 20.62 13.33
CA LYS A 49 -11.40 20.00 12.99
C LYS A 49 -11.44 19.54 11.54
N ASP A 50 -10.96 20.37 10.62
CA ASP A 50 -10.92 20.06 9.20
C ASP A 50 -9.96 18.90 8.91
N ALA A 51 -8.76 18.93 9.50
CA ALA A 51 -7.77 17.87 9.35
C ALA A 51 -8.24 16.54 9.92
N GLU A 52 -8.86 16.52 11.10
CA GLU A 52 -9.44 15.32 11.69
C GLU A 52 -10.60 14.76 10.84
N SER A 53 -11.49 15.64 10.34
CA SER A 53 -12.61 15.25 9.48
C SER A 53 -12.12 14.55 8.20
N LEU A 54 -11.16 15.18 7.52
CA LEU A 54 -10.53 14.62 6.32
C LEU A 54 -9.77 13.32 6.63
N PHE A 55 -9.06 13.24 7.76
CA PHE A 55 -8.36 12.03 8.18
C PHE A 55 -9.32 10.87 8.43
N ARG A 56 -10.48 11.10 9.03
CA ARG A 56 -11.50 10.05 9.19
C ARG A 56 -12.03 9.55 7.85
N ILE A 57 -12.17 10.42 6.86
CA ILE A 57 -12.68 10.08 5.53
C ILE A 57 -11.63 9.32 4.70
N TYR A 58 -10.38 9.77 4.70
CA TYR A 58 -9.35 9.26 3.79
C TYR A 58 -8.37 8.28 4.45
N GLY A 59 -8.21 8.31 5.78
CA GLY A 59 -7.27 7.46 6.52
C GLY A 59 -5.82 7.93 6.46
N TYR A 60 -5.57 9.15 5.98
CA TYR A 60 -4.28 9.83 5.94
C TYR A 60 -4.48 11.35 5.97
N ASN A 61 -3.40 12.12 6.15
CA ASN A 61 -3.42 13.58 6.28
C ASN A 61 -3.73 14.30 4.95
N ALA A 62 -4.98 14.18 4.50
CA ALA A 62 -5.45 14.83 3.27
C ALA A 62 -5.44 16.37 3.38
N PHE A 63 -5.57 16.92 4.60
CA PHE A 63 -5.46 18.36 4.85
C PHE A 63 -4.08 18.89 4.46
N LEU A 64 -2.99 18.29 4.97
CA LEU A 64 -1.64 18.65 4.57
C LEU A 64 -1.42 18.40 3.08
N SER A 65 -1.90 17.27 2.59
CA SER A 65 -1.81 16.89 1.19
C SER A 65 -2.46 17.92 0.24
N ASN A 66 -3.53 18.60 0.64
CA ASN A 66 -4.18 19.65 -0.16
C ASN A 66 -3.32 20.92 -0.29
N GLN A 67 -2.41 21.15 0.65
CA GLN A 67 -1.53 22.32 0.68
C GLN A 67 -0.19 22.07 -0.05
N LEU A 68 0.15 20.80 -0.29
CA LEU A 68 1.38 20.44 -0.96
C LEU A 68 1.28 20.60 -2.50
N PRO A 69 2.36 21.06 -3.16
CA PRO A 69 2.42 21.12 -4.61
C PRO A 69 2.13 19.76 -5.27
N THR A 70 1.50 19.78 -6.44
CA THR A 70 1.19 18.57 -7.20
C THR A 70 2.41 17.97 -7.92
N ASP A 71 3.51 18.71 -7.98
CA ASP A 71 4.78 18.40 -8.63
C ASP A 71 5.97 18.44 -7.63
N ARG A 72 5.68 18.22 -6.34
CA ARG A 72 6.72 18.20 -5.30
C ARG A 72 7.81 17.16 -5.63
N LYS A 73 9.05 17.48 -5.28
CA LYS A 73 10.18 16.56 -5.45
C LYS A 73 10.28 15.61 -4.26
N LEU A 74 10.44 14.32 -4.56
CA LEU A 74 10.75 13.31 -3.55
C LEU A 74 12.27 13.15 -3.41
N PRO A 75 12.77 12.84 -2.21
CA PRO A 75 14.16 12.43 -2.02
C PRO A 75 14.46 11.15 -2.82
N ASP A 76 15.62 11.08 -3.46
CA ASP A 76 16.07 9.85 -4.12
C ASP A 76 16.66 8.88 -3.08
N THR A 77 15.98 7.77 -2.88
CA THR A 77 16.33 6.72 -1.90
C THR A 77 17.10 5.56 -2.52
N ARG A 78 17.41 5.63 -3.83
CA ARG A 78 18.07 4.53 -4.56
C ARG A 78 19.52 4.38 -4.14
N ASP A 79 20.02 3.14 -4.25
CA ASP A 79 21.44 2.87 -4.13
C ASP A 79 22.21 3.56 -5.26
N LYS A 80 23.41 4.08 -4.98
CA LYS A 80 24.24 4.77 -5.97
C LYS A 80 24.52 3.92 -7.23
N ARG A 81 24.54 2.60 -7.10
CA ARG A 81 24.68 1.67 -8.25
C ARG A 81 23.53 1.76 -9.23
N CYS A 82 22.32 2.07 -8.78
CA CYS A 82 21.17 2.28 -9.65
C CYS A 82 21.34 3.54 -10.52
N LEU A 83 21.98 4.58 -9.99
CA LEU A 83 22.21 5.84 -10.70
C LEU A 83 23.25 5.70 -11.82
N MET A 84 24.12 4.69 -11.73
CA MET A 84 25.13 4.38 -12.76
C MET A 84 24.62 3.37 -13.80
N LYS A 85 23.42 2.80 -13.60
CA LYS A 85 22.90 1.80 -14.52
C LYS A 85 22.25 2.49 -15.72
N GLU A 86 22.77 2.21 -16.90
CA GLU A 86 22.15 2.64 -18.14
C GLU A 86 21.15 1.59 -18.63
N HIS A 87 20.04 2.06 -19.20
CA HIS A 87 19.00 1.22 -19.79
C HIS A 87 18.89 1.49 -21.30
N PRO A 88 18.50 0.49 -22.10
CA PRO A 88 18.22 0.70 -23.52
C PRO A 88 17.18 1.82 -23.72
N ARG A 89 17.26 2.54 -24.85
CA ARG A 89 16.23 3.52 -25.23
C ARG A 89 14.99 2.87 -25.83
N ASP A 90 15.17 1.73 -26.49
CA ASP A 90 14.10 0.98 -27.14
C ASP A 90 13.46 0.01 -26.14
N LEU A 91 12.74 0.56 -25.16
CA LEU A 91 12.00 -0.21 -24.16
C LEU A 91 10.52 -0.33 -24.55
N PRO A 92 9.82 -1.39 -24.11
CA PRO A 92 8.39 -1.53 -24.37
C PRO A 92 7.58 -0.38 -23.78
N THR A 93 6.48 -0.04 -24.44
CA THR A 93 5.56 0.99 -23.95
C THR A 93 4.81 0.54 -22.69
N ILE A 94 4.42 1.49 -21.84
CA ILE A 94 3.72 1.24 -20.58
C ILE A 94 2.36 1.96 -20.51
N SER A 95 1.32 1.22 -20.13
CA SER A 95 0.03 1.74 -19.68
C SER A 95 0.00 1.70 -18.16
N VAL A 96 -0.29 2.83 -17.51
CA VAL A 96 -0.40 2.88 -16.04
C VAL A 96 -1.88 2.90 -15.64
N VAL A 97 -2.33 1.89 -14.92
CA VAL A 97 -3.69 1.78 -14.39
C VAL A 97 -3.70 2.27 -12.95
N LEU A 98 -4.49 3.31 -12.66
CA LEU A 98 -4.76 3.80 -11.31
C LEU A 98 -6.21 3.49 -10.93
N ILE A 99 -6.39 2.76 -9.84
CA ILE A 99 -7.71 2.37 -9.34
C ILE A 99 -8.03 3.19 -8.10
N TYR A 100 -9.24 3.74 -8.04
CA TYR A 100 -9.69 4.53 -6.91
C TYR A 100 -11.17 4.35 -6.59
N ILE A 101 -11.48 4.58 -5.32
CA ILE A 101 -12.83 4.81 -4.80
C ILE A 101 -12.71 5.94 -3.78
N ASN A 102 -13.46 7.04 -3.95
CA ASN A 102 -13.49 8.16 -2.98
C ASN A 102 -12.08 8.58 -2.49
N GLU A 103 -11.16 8.82 -3.43
CA GLU A 103 -9.79 9.23 -3.13
C GLU A 103 -9.66 10.75 -3.12
N ALA A 104 -8.72 11.30 -2.34
CA ALA A 104 -8.53 12.75 -2.29
C ALA A 104 -8.05 13.29 -3.66
N LEU A 105 -8.64 14.41 -4.09
CA LEU A 105 -8.33 15.04 -5.38
C LEU A 105 -6.85 15.41 -5.52
N SER A 106 -6.26 16.00 -4.47
CA SER A 106 -4.84 16.37 -4.43
C SER A 106 -3.91 15.18 -4.61
N VAL A 107 -4.30 14.02 -4.06
CA VAL A 107 -3.53 12.77 -4.13
C VAL A 107 -3.59 12.15 -5.52
N ILE A 108 -4.78 12.02 -6.12
CA ILE A 108 -4.89 11.54 -7.52
C ILE A 108 -4.12 12.46 -8.47
N LYS A 109 -4.24 13.79 -8.29
CA LYS A 109 -3.52 14.76 -9.10
C LYS A 109 -2.02 14.55 -9.01
N ARG A 110 -1.46 14.38 -7.81
CA ARG A 110 -0.03 14.07 -7.61
C ARG A 110 0.38 12.75 -8.25
N ALA A 111 -0.41 11.69 -8.09
CA ALA A 111 -0.11 10.40 -8.71
C ALA A 111 0.02 10.53 -10.23
N VAL A 112 -0.99 11.11 -10.88
CA VAL A 112 -0.99 11.35 -12.32
C VAL A 112 0.17 12.25 -12.75
N ARG A 113 0.42 13.36 -12.04
CA ARG A 113 1.51 14.29 -12.39
C ARG A 113 2.87 13.62 -12.25
N SER A 114 3.11 12.88 -11.17
CA SER A 114 4.36 12.15 -10.96
C SER A 114 4.64 11.17 -12.10
N ILE A 115 3.63 10.40 -12.53
CA ILE A 115 3.77 9.44 -13.64
C ILE A 115 4.14 10.16 -14.94
N ILE A 116 3.47 11.28 -15.25
CA ILE A 116 3.75 12.06 -16.45
C ILE A 116 5.17 12.64 -16.42
N THR A 117 5.58 13.19 -15.27
CA THR A 117 6.88 13.84 -15.11
C THR A 117 8.04 12.84 -15.11
N HIS A 118 7.89 11.70 -14.45
CA HIS A 118 8.99 10.74 -14.20
C HIS A 118 8.97 9.53 -15.13
N THR A 119 8.15 9.54 -16.18
CA THR A 119 8.16 8.51 -17.23
C THR A 119 8.51 9.15 -18.57
N PRO A 120 9.55 8.68 -19.28
CA PRO A 120 9.89 9.19 -20.60
C PRO A 120 8.70 9.17 -21.57
N GLU A 121 8.52 10.24 -22.34
CA GLU A 121 7.32 10.47 -23.16
C GLU A 121 7.03 9.32 -24.14
N HIS A 122 8.09 8.75 -24.73
CA HIS A 122 8.01 7.65 -25.69
C HIS A 122 7.63 6.30 -25.05
N LEU A 123 7.80 6.15 -23.73
CA LEU A 123 7.42 4.94 -23.00
C LEU A 123 5.98 5.04 -22.49
N LEU A 124 5.55 6.21 -22.00
CA LEU A 124 4.21 6.38 -21.45
C LEU A 124 3.16 6.45 -22.55
N ARG A 125 2.46 5.33 -22.77
CA ARG A 125 1.39 5.21 -23.75
C ARG A 125 0.12 5.92 -23.29
N GLU A 126 -0.30 5.62 -22.06
CA GLU A 126 -1.55 6.10 -21.47
C GLU A 126 -1.63 5.86 -19.96
N ILE A 127 -2.54 6.58 -19.31
CA ILE A 127 -2.94 6.38 -17.92
C ILE A 127 -4.42 6.03 -17.89
N VAL A 128 -4.77 4.87 -17.35
CA VAL A 128 -6.16 4.40 -17.20
C VAL A 128 -6.62 4.65 -15.77
N LEU A 129 -7.52 5.62 -15.59
CA LEU A 129 -8.15 5.93 -14.31
C LEU A 129 -9.43 5.10 -14.16
N VAL A 130 -9.44 4.17 -13.22
CA VAL A 130 -10.58 3.28 -12.93
C VAL A 130 -11.29 3.74 -11.66
N ASP A 131 -12.47 4.33 -11.83
CA ASP A 131 -13.37 4.75 -10.76
C ASP A 131 -14.30 3.59 -10.37
N ASP A 132 -14.08 3.01 -9.19
CA ASP A 132 -14.88 1.91 -8.65
C ASP A 132 -16.12 2.41 -7.90
N CYS A 133 -16.95 3.18 -8.61
CA CYS A 133 -18.21 3.73 -8.11
C CYS A 133 -18.05 4.76 -6.96
N SER A 134 -17.14 5.73 -7.11
CA SER A 134 -17.01 6.84 -6.16
C SER A 134 -18.30 7.63 -6.03
N THR A 135 -18.64 7.98 -4.79
CA THR A 135 -19.83 8.74 -4.37
C THR A 135 -19.49 10.02 -3.62
N TYR A 136 -18.26 10.17 -3.12
CA TYR A 136 -17.80 11.34 -2.38
C TYR A 136 -17.41 12.47 -3.35
N ASN A 137 -17.94 13.66 -3.11
CA ASN A 137 -18.21 14.68 -4.13
C ASN A 137 -17.00 15.53 -4.58
N ASP A 138 -15.78 15.23 -4.14
CA ASP A 138 -14.58 16.05 -4.44
C ASP A 138 -13.94 15.72 -5.80
N LEU A 139 -14.26 14.58 -6.41
CA LEU A 139 -13.60 14.14 -7.64
C LEU A 139 -14.32 14.57 -8.91
N GLY A 140 -15.66 14.66 -8.94
CA GLY A 140 -16.47 14.81 -10.16
C GLY A 140 -15.93 15.76 -11.25
N THR A 141 -16.37 17.01 -11.22
CA THR A 141 -15.91 18.06 -12.15
C THR A 141 -14.43 18.41 -11.96
N PRO A 142 -13.89 18.55 -10.72
CA PRO A 142 -12.50 18.97 -10.53
C PRO A 142 -11.44 18.01 -11.09
N LEU A 143 -11.71 16.69 -11.10
CA LEU A 143 -10.84 15.71 -11.76
C LEU A 143 -11.01 15.78 -13.28
N GLN A 144 -12.24 16.01 -13.76
CA GLN A 144 -12.51 16.16 -15.18
C GLN A 144 -11.75 17.36 -15.77
N ASP A 145 -11.81 18.53 -15.12
CA ASP A 145 -11.09 19.74 -15.54
C ASP A 145 -9.58 19.52 -15.59
N PHE A 146 -9.04 18.79 -14.60
CA PHE A 146 -7.61 18.43 -14.55
C PHE A 146 -7.21 17.49 -15.70
N VAL A 147 -8.04 16.50 -16.02
CA VAL A 147 -7.82 15.60 -17.15
C VAL A 147 -7.87 16.36 -18.47
N GLU A 148 -8.83 17.28 -18.64
CA GLU A 148 -8.94 18.12 -19.83
C GLU A 148 -7.74 19.05 -19.99
N GLN A 149 -7.20 19.58 -18.89
CA GLN A 149 -5.95 20.35 -18.91
C GLN A 149 -4.78 19.51 -19.43
N ILE A 150 -4.65 18.25 -18.98
CA ILE A 150 -3.60 17.34 -19.47
C ILE A 150 -3.80 17.03 -20.95
N HIS A 151 -5.05 16.83 -21.40
CA HIS A 151 -5.34 16.55 -22.80
C HIS A 151 -5.06 17.74 -23.73
N LYS A 152 -5.00 18.98 -23.23
CA LYS A 152 -4.53 20.13 -24.04
C LYS A 152 -3.06 19.98 -24.43
N GLU A 153 -2.25 19.38 -23.58
CA GLU A 153 -0.81 19.16 -23.80
C GLU A 153 -0.55 17.80 -24.48
N ARG A 154 -1.21 16.74 -24.00
CA ARG A 154 -1.08 15.36 -24.51
C ARG A 154 -2.47 14.75 -24.74
N PRO A 155 -3.09 14.97 -25.92
CA PRO A 155 -4.44 14.50 -26.21
C PRO A 155 -4.57 12.98 -26.06
N GLY A 156 -5.61 12.53 -25.36
CA GLY A 156 -5.92 11.10 -25.19
C GLY A 156 -5.01 10.35 -24.22
N LEU A 157 -4.08 11.03 -23.53
CA LEU A 157 -3.17 10.38 -22.58
C LEU A 157 -3.90 9.69 -21.44
N ILE A 158 -4.97 10.31 -20.92
CA ILE A 158 -5.78 9.76 -19.82
C ILE A 158 -7.08 9.15 -20.36
N LYS A 159 -7.34 7.88 -20.00
CA LYS A 159 -8.61 7.18 -20.20
C LYS A 159 -9.34 7.02 -18.87
N LYS A 160 -10.64 7.34 -18.82
CA LYS A 160 -11.48 7.15 -17.63
C LYS A 160 -12.42 5.96 -17.82
N VAL A 161 -12.40 5.04 -16.87
CA VAL A 161 -13.30 3.88 -16.79
C VAL A 161 -14.08 4.01 -15.49
N ARG A 162 -15.41 4.02 -15.54
CA ARG A 162 -16.25 4.13 -14.32
C ARG A 162 -17.19 2.95 -14.20
N HIS A 163 -17.14 2.30 -13.05
CA HIS A 163 -18.11 1.27 -12.68
C HIS A 163 -19.44 1.88 -12.24
N LYS A 164 -20.54 1.21 -12.60
CA LYS A 164 -21.90 1.60 -12.21
C LYS A 164 -22.25 1.20 -10.77
N GLN A 165 -21.51 0.26 -10.20
CA GLN A 165 -21.66 -0.27 -8.85
C GLN A 165 -20.27 -0.60 -8.29
N HIS A 166 -20.14 -0.74 -6.98
CA HIS A 166 -18.87 -1.10 -6.35
C HIS A 166 -18.51 -2.56 -6.69
N MET A 167 -17.46 -2.77 -7.49
CA MET A 167 -17.02 -4.08 -7.97
C MET A 167 -15.84 -4.64 -7.17
N GLY A 168 -15.12 -3.78 -6.45
CA GLY A 168 -13.95 -4.09 -5.66
C GLY A 168 -12.64 -4.12 -6.48
N LEU A 169 -11.52 -4.05 -5.76
CA LEU A 169 -10.18 -3.89 -6.34
C LEU A 169 -9.84 -4.93 -7.42
N SER A 170 -10.20 -6.20 -7.22
CA SER A 170 -9.85 -7.26 -8.18
C SER A 170 -10.52 -7.07 -9.54
N GLN A 171 -11.81 -6.70 -9.56
CA GLN A 171 -12.52 -6.41 -10.81
C GLN A 171 -12.01 -5.10 -11.44
N SER A 172 -11.76 -4.08 -10.63
CA SER A 172 -11.18 -2.82 -11.13
C SER A 172 -9.81 -2.99 -11.78
N ARG A 173 -8.99 -3.93 -11.30
CA ARG A 173 -7.73 -4.34 -11.96
C ARG A 173 -7.98 -4.95 -13.33
N MET A 174 -8.97 -5.84 -13.44
CA MET A 174 -9.35 -6.45 -14.71
C MET A 174 -9.88 -5.41 -15.71
N SER A 175 -10.80 -4.55 -15.28
CA SER A 175 -11.33 -3.47 -16.11
C SER A 175 -10.21 -2.55 -16.61
N GLY A 176 -9.28 -2.16 -15.74
CA GLY A 176 -8.14 -1.34 -16.13
C GLY A 176 -7.21 -2.03 -17.13
N TRP A 177 -6.92 -3.31 -16.91
CA TRP A 177 -6.15 -4.15 -17.82
C TRP A 177 -6.80 -4.26 -19.20
N GLU A 178 -8.12 -4.50 -19.26
CA GLU A 178 -8.87 -4.63 -20.52
C GLU A 178 -8.90 -3.34 -21.36
N HIS A 179 -8.72 -2.17 -20.73
CA HIS A 179 -8.68 -0.88 -21.41
C HIS A 179 -7.26 -0.41 -21.76
N ALA A 180 -6.24 -1.10 -21.24
CA ALA A 180 -4.84 -0.84 -21.52
C ALA A 180 -4.43 -1.40 -22.89
N THR A 181 -3.57 -0.67 -23.60
CA THR A 181 -3.20 -0.92 -24.99
C THR A 181 -1.69 -0.92 -25.24
N ALA A 182 -0.88 -0.67 -24.20
CA ALA A 182 0.57 -0.74 -24.28
C ALA A 182 1.11 -2.18 -24.21
N ASP A 183 2.41 -2.33 -24.45
CA ASP A 183 3.12 -3.62 -24.36
C ASP A 183 3.21 -4.16 -22.93
N VAL A 184 3.23 -3.26 -21.94
CA VAL A 184 3.31 -3.56 -20.51
C VAL A 184 2.25 -2.76 -19.76
N VAL A 185 1.61 -3.38 -18.76
CA VAL A 185 0.61 -2.73 -17.91
C VAL A 185 1.14 -2.67 -16.48
N ALA A 186 1.31 -1.46 -15.94
CA ALA A 186 1.57 -1.23 -14.53
C ALA A 186 0.25 -0.92 -13.81
N ILE A 187 -0.10 -1.74 -12.82
CA ILE A 187 -1.29 -1.52 -12.00
C ILE A 187 -0.84 -0.98 -10.65
N LEU A 188 -1.19 0.28 -10.35
CA LEU A 188 -0.79 0.99 -9.14
C LEU A 188 -2.01 1.52 -8.38
N ASP A 189 -1.82 1.78 -7.09
CA ASP A 189 -2.81 2.47 -6.27
C ASP A 189 -2.88 3.96 -6.64
N ALA A 190 -4.03 4.60 -6.43
CA ALA A 190 -4.22 6.01 -6.76
C ALA A 190 -3.50 7.01 -5.81
N HIS A 191 -2.92 6.51 -4.73
CA HIS A 191 -2.20 7.28 -3.70
C HIS A 191 -0.71 6.97 -3.70
N ILE A 192 -0.12 7.10 -4.89
CA ILE A 192 1.31 6.90 -5.13
C ILE A 192 1.96 8.17 -5.67
N GLU A 193 3.29 8.24 -5.57
CA GLU A 193 4.12 9.19 -6.30
C GLU A 193 5.32 8.43 -6.87
N THR A 194 5.47 8.43 -8.19
CA THR A 194 6.60 7.76 -8.86
C THR A 194 7.87 8.62 -8.73
N THR A 195 9.03 7.97 -8.69
CA THR A 195 10.34 8.65 -8.66
C THR A 195 11.00 8.65 -10.04
N GLU A 196 12.01 9.49 -10.24
CA GLU A 196 12.76 9.53 -11.50
C GLU A 196 13.42 8.17 -11.79
N GLY A 197 13.26 7.66 -13.01
CA GLY A 197 13.84 6.38 -13.41
C GLY A 197 13.13 5.15 -12.82
N TRP A 198 11.86 5.27 -12.44
CA TRP A 198 11.10 4.14 -11.90
C TRP A 198 10.70 3.12 -12.98
N ALA A 199 10.41 3.55 -14.21
CA ALA A 199 9.82 2.69 -15.23
C ALA A 199 10.86 1.85 -15.97
N GLU A 200 11.99 2.45 -16.33
CA GLU A 200 13.04 1.87 -17.17
C GLU A 200 13.61 0.58 -16.57
N PRO A 201 13.94 0.49 -15.27
CA PRO A 201 14.42 -0.76 -14.68
C PRO A 201 13.39 -1.89 -14.73
N LEU A 202 12.10 -1.57 -14.63
CA LEU A 202 11.01 -2.56 -14.74
C LEU A 202 10.87 -3.05 -16.17
N LEU A 203 10.83 -2.11 -17.12
CA LEU A 203 10.65 -2.40 -18.54
C LEU A 203 11.84 -3.14 -19.12
N ASP A 204 13.06 -2.81 -18.71
CA ASP A 204 14.30 -3.52 -19.06
C ASP A 204 14.23 -4.99 -18.62
N ARG A 205 13.81 -5.24 -17.37
CA ARG A 205 13.66 -6.61 -16.86
C ARG A 205 12.60 -7.42 -17.61
N ILE A 206 11.45 -6.80 -17.92
CA ILE A 206 10.36 -7.44 -18.68
C ILE A 206 10.77 -7.66 -20.14
N GLN A 207 11.52 -6.74 -20.75
CA GLN A 207 11.99 -6.88 -22.11
C GLN A 207 12.96 -8.07 -22.22
N ALA A 208 13.85 -8.23 -21.24
CA ALA A 208 14.78 -9.36 -21.19
C ALA A 208 14.07 -10.71 -21.01
N ASP A 209 12.96 -10.76 -20.26
CA ASP A 209 12.16 -11.96 -20.07
C ASP A 209 10.67 -11.62 -19.94
N ARG A 210 9.91 -11.89 -21.00
CA ARG A 210 8.47 -11.62 -21.06
C ARG A 210 7.63 -12.55 -20.17
N THR A 211 8.23 -13.52 -19.49
CA THR A 211 7.53 -14.43 -18.59
C THR A 211 7.49 -13.94 -17.14
N VAL A 212 8.20 -12.85 -16.82
CA VAL A 212 8.28 -12.33 -15.45
C VAL A 212 7.24 -11.28 -15.12
N VAL A 213 6.87 -11.25 -13.84
CA VAL A 213 6.09 -10.17 -13.21
C VAL A 213 6.99 -9.49 -12.21
N VAL A 214 7.21 -8.19 -12.40
CA VAL A 214 8.12 -7.38 -11.58
C VAL A 214 7.35 -6.43 -10.68
N SER A 215 7.94 -6.10 -9.53
CA SER A 215 7.44 -5.07 -8.62
C SER A 215 8.52 -4.00 -8.40
N PRO A 216 8.16 -2.71 -8.35
CA PRO A 216 9.05 -1.71 -7.75
C PRO A 216 9.22 -1.99 -6.25
N VAL A 217 10.23 -1.38 -5.65
CA VAL A 217 10.24 -1.21 -4.19
C VAL A 217 9.25 -0.09 -3.86
N PHE A 218 8.30 -0.39 -2.97
CA PHE A 218 7.38 0.60 -2.45
C PHE A 218 7.99 1.31 -1.25
N ASP A 219 8.20 2.59 -1.45
CA ASP A 219 8.74 3.52 -0.47
C ASP A 219 7.56 4.01 0.40
N LYS A 220 7.55 3.65 1.68
CA LYS A 220 6.39 3.87 2.56
C LYS A 220 6.28 5.35 2.92
N VAL A 221 5.22 6.00 2.48
CA VAL A 221 4.86 7.38 2.85
C VAL A 221 3.97 7.32 4.08
N HIS A 222 4.45 7.84 5.21
CA HIS A 222 3.69 7.84 6.48
C HIS A 222 2.37 8.62 6.36
N PHE A 223 1.31 8.13 7.01
CA PHE A 223 -0.04 8.70 6.91
C PHE A 223 -0.19 10.09 7.56
N ASP A 224 0.70 10.44 8.50
CA ASP A 224 0.65 11.65 9.34
C ASP A 224 1.54 12.78 8.80
N ASP A 225 2.76 12.48 8.35
CA ASP A 225 3.75 13.49 7.89
C ASP A 225 4.19 13.36 6.41
N LEU A 226 3.71 12.34 5.69
CA LEU A 226 4.05 12.04 4.29
C LEU A 226 5.57 11.87 4.01
N HIS A 227 6.37 11.45 4.99
CA HIS A 227 7.78 11.10 4.79
C HIS A 227 7.97 9.63 4.36
N VAL A 228 8.99 9.38 3.53
CA VAL A 228 9.31 8.08 2.92
C VAL A 228 10.28 7.26 3.79
N TRP A 229 9.94 6.01 4.14
CA TRP A 229 10.84 5.02 4.75
C TRP A 229 10.80 3.63 4.07
N LEU A 230 11.94 2.94 4.04
CA LEU A 230 12.18 1.72 3.28
C LEU A 230 11.91 0.44 4.09
N CYS A 231 11.11 -0.51 3.58
CA CYS A 231 11.24 -1.96 3.84
C CYS A 231 10.35 -2.78 2.88
N GLY A 232 10.87 -3.87 2.30
CA GLY A 232 10.22 -4.71 1.27
C GLY A 232 9.90 -6.16 1.67
N GLY A 233 9.31 -6.90 0.72
CA GLY A 233 9.00 -8.35 0.71
C GLY A 233 8.63 -8.85 -0.72
N SER A 234 8.68 -10.15 -1.01
CA SER A 234 8.98 -10.71 -2.35
C SER A 234 7.83 -11.02 -3.35
N VAL A 235 7.94 -10.32 -4.49
CA VAL A 235 7.76 -10.64 -5.94
C VAL A 235 9.16 -10.38 -6.57
N GLU A 236 9.48 -10.56 -7.87
CA GLU A 236 10.79 -10.07 -8.40
C GLU A 236 10.84 -8.54 -8.22
N VAL A 237 11.46 -8.11 -7.13
CA VAL A 237 11.57 -6.70 -6.76
C VAL A 237 12.75 -6.12 -7.51
N VAL A 238 12.51 -5.11 -8.34
CA VAL A 238 13.57 -4.38 -9.04
C VAL A 238 14.03 -3.22 -8.14
N PRO A 239 15.17 -3.32 -7.43
CA PRO A 239 15.53 -2.39 -6.36
C PRO A 239 15.80 -0.95 -6.83
N CYS A 240 16.11 -0.79 -8.12
CA CYS A 240 16.32 0.51 -8.76
C CYS A 240 15.02 1.20 -9.19
N SER A 241 13.90 0.49 -9.19
CA SER A 241 12.58 1.07 -9.43
C SER A 241 11.91 1.35 -8.08
N ARG A 242 11.51 2.62 -7.88
CA ARG A 242 10.95 3.10 -6.62
C ARG A 242 9.66 3.85 -6.87
N VAL A 243 8.63 3.49 -6.11
CA VAL A 243 7.33 4.17 -6.12
C VAL A 243 6.95 4.46 -4.68
N ALA A 244 6.71 5.72 -4.35
CA ALA A 244 6.25 6.10 -3.03
C ALA A 244 4.75 5.77 -2.89
N HIS A 245 4.32 5.18 -1.79
CA HIS A 245 2.93 4.77 -1.54
C HIS A 245 2.45 5.26 -0.18
N ILE A 246 1.32 5.97 -0.14
CA ILE A 246 0.72 6.51 1.09
C ILE A 246 0.10 5.36 1.89
N GLU A 247 0.68 5.05 3.04
CA GLU A 247 0.06 4.15 4.00
C GLU A 247 -1.19 4.81 4.58
N ARG A 248 -2.20 3.99 4.87
CA ARG A 248 -3.41 4.45 5.57
C ARG A 248 -3.40 3.95 7.00
N ALA A 249 -3.78 4.81 7.93
CA ALA A 249 -4.05 4.42 9.31
C ALA A 249 -5.27 3.50 9.42
N HIS A 250 -6.29 3.72 8.58
CA HIS A 250 -7.48 2.87 8.49
C HIS A 250 -8.03 2.84 7.05
N LYS A 251 -8.83 1.81 6.74
CA LYS A 251 -9.47 1.64 5.43
C LYS A 251 -10.90 2.22 5.48
N PRO A 252 -11.21 3.32 4.75
CA PRO A 252 -12.50 3.99 4.89
C PRO A 252 -13.67 3.30 4.16
N TYR A 253 -13.39 2.28 3.33
CA TYR A 253 -14.39 1.66 2.45
C TYR A 253 -15.01 0.35 2.99
N ALA A 254 -14.49 -0.21 4.08
CA ALA A 254 -15.03 -1.41 4.72
C ALA A 254 -14.57 -1.50 6.18
N LEU A 255 -15.53 -1.56 7.10
CA LEU A 255 -15.27 -1.65 8.55
C LEU A 255 -14.77 -3.04 8.99
N ASP A 256 -15.19 -4.10 8.30
CA ASP A 256 -14.68 -5.46 8.51
C ASP A 256 -14.50 -6.20 7.18
N LEU A 257 -13.25 -6.49 6.83
CA LEU A 257 -12.88 -7.25 5.63
C LEU A 257 -12.66 -8.74 5.90
N SER A 258 -12.69 -9.15 7.16
CA SER A 258 -12.28 -10.50 7.60
C SER A 258 -13.04 -11.62 6.90
N PRO A 259 -14.37 -11.57 6.73
CA PRO A 259 -15.12 -12.63 6.06
C PRO A 259 -14.70 -12.79 4.59
N VAL A 260 -14.51 -11.68 3.89
CA VAL A 260 -14.12 -11.65 2.46
C VAL A 260 -12.67 -12.09 2.29
N MET A 261 -11.77 -11.62 3.16
CA MET A 261 -10.35 -12.02 3.16
C MET A 261 -10.22 -13.53 3.41
N ARG A 262 -10.91 -14.05 4.43
CA ARG A 262 -10.92 -15.48 4.76
C ARG A 262 -11.45 -16.31 3.59
N ARG A 263 -12.57 -15.92 2.98
CA ARG A 263 -13.11 -16.58 1.78
C ARG A 263 -12.10 -16.60 0.63
N ASN A 264 -11.46 -15.47 0.33
CA ASN A 264 -10.52 -15.36 -0.78
C ASN A 264 -9.23 -16.16 -0.55
N ALA A 265 -8.70 -16.14 0.68
CA ALA A 265 -7.54 -16.94 1.07
C ALA A 265 -7.82 -18.44 0.89
N LEU A 266 -8.99 -18.91 1.33
CA LEU A 266 -9.40 -20.31 1.16
C LEU A 266 -9.56 -20.71 -0.31
N ARG A 267 -10.07 -19.82 -1.17
CA ARG A 267 -10.12 -20.07 -2.62
C ARG A 267 -8.74 -20.25 -3.22
N VAL A 268 -7.79 -19.38 -2.87
CA VAL A 268 -6.39 -19.48 -3.32
C VAL A 268 -5.78 -20.80 -2.81
N ALA A 269 -5.97 -21.11 -1.53
CA ALA A 269 -5.48 -22.34 -0.92
C ALA A 269 -5.96 -23.59 -1.65
N ASP A 270 -7.26 -23.64 -1.97
CA ASP A 270 -7.85 -24.79 -2.63
C ASP A 270 -7.36 -25.00 -4.08
N ILE A 271 -7.03 -23.91 -4.79
CA ILE A 271 -6.55 -23.95 -6.17
C ILE A 271 -5.06 -24.25 -6.24
N TRP A 272 -4.24 -23.67 -5.35
CA TRP A 272 -2.79 -23.58 -5.54
C TRP A 272 -1.94 -24.32 -4.51
N LEU A 273 -2.47 -24.60 -3.31
CA LEU A 273 -1.64 -25.10 -2.19
C LEU A 273 -1.71 -26.62 -1.98
N ASP A 274 -2.37 -27.37 -2.85
CA ASP A 274 -2.43 -28.84 -2.77
C ASP A 274 -2.80 -29.36 -1.36
N GLU A 275 -2.03 -30.28 -0.76
CA GLU A 275 -2.22 -30.72 0.64
C GLU A 275 -1.94 -29.63 1.70
N TYR A 276 -1.12 -28.63 1.38
CA TYR A 276 -0.70 -27.55 2.30
C TYR A 276 -1.80 -26.55 2.61
N LYS A 277 -2.96 -26.63 1.96
CA LYS A 277 -4.14 -25.84 2.34
C LYS A 277 -4.56 -26.05 3.80
N ARG A 278 -4.18 -27.18 4.43
CA ARG A 278 -4.35 -27.40 5.87
C ARG A 278 -3.68 -26.30 6.70
N ASN A 279 -2.51 -25.81 6.28
CA ASN A 279 -1.77 -24.79 7.02
C ASN A 279 -2.51 -23.46 7.01
N VAL A 280 -3.20 -23.14 5.90
CA VAL A 280 -4.11 -21.98 5.83
C VAL A 280 -5.30 -22.17 6.76
N HIS A 281 -5.88 -23.37 6.83
CA HIS A 281 -6.99 -23.63 7.75
C HIS A 281 -6.57 -23.42 9.21
N ILE A 282 -5.39 -23.91 9.61
CA ILE A 282 -4.84 -23.70 10.96
C ILE A 282 -4.60 -22.21 11.22
N ALA A 283 -3.95 -21.50 10.29
CA ALA A 283 -3.62 -20.08 10.44
C ALA A 283 -4.86 -19.19 10.61
N TRP A 284 -6.00 -19.60 10.05
CA TRP A 284 -7.27 -18.89 10.15
C TRP A 284 -8.19 -19.40 11.26
N ASN A 285 -7.69 -20.28 12.13
CA ASN A 285 -8.45 -20.96 13.17
C ASN A 285 -9.71 -21.63 12.59
N LEU A 286 -9.55 -22.54 11.62
CA LEU A 286 -10.65 -23.25 10.98
C LEU A 286 -10.63 -24.76 11.27
N PRO A 287 -11.81 -25.42 11.32
CA PRO A 287 -11.86 -26.83 11.67
C PRO A 287 -11.18 -27.69 10.62
N LEU A 288 -10.21 -28.49 11.06
CA LEU A 288 -9.50 -29.47 10.22
C LEU A 288 -10.32 -30.76 10.09
N LYS A 289 -11.48 -30.72 9.45
CA LYS A 289 -12.38 -31.86 9.18
C LYS A 289 -12.48 -32.94 10.28
N VAL A 290 -13.53 -32.86 11.08
CA VAL A 290 -14.16 -34.03 11.72
C VAL A 290 -15.56 -34.20 11.09
N GLY A 291 -15.73 -35.16 10.17
CA GLY A 291 -17.03 -35.51 9.59
C GLY A 291 -17.61 -34.53 8.54
N THR A 292 -18.90 -34.68 8.24
CA THR A 292 -19.66 -34.04 7.13
C THR A 292 -19.85 -32.52 7.25
N ALA A 293 -19.27 -31.85 8.24
CA ALA A 293 -19.35 -30.41 8.42
C ALA A 293 -18.04 -29.76 7.94
N ASN A 294 -18.09 -29.14 6.75
CA ASN A 294 -17.09 -28.16 6.36
C ASN A 294 -17.08 -27.00 7.38
N HIS A 295 -16.00 -26.21 7.41
CA HIS A 295 -15.82 -24.99 8.22
C HIS A 295 -16.88 -23.88 7.98
N GLY A 296 -18.04 -24.18 7.40
CA GLY A 296 -19.19 -23.29 7.20
C GLY A 296 -19.01 -22.19 6.17
N ILE A 297 -17.78 -21.96 5.70
CA ILE A 297 -17.47 -20.88 4.75
C ILE A 297 -17.67 -21.36 3.32
N ASP A 298 -18.63 -20.75 2.63
CA ASP A 298 -18.82 -20.95 1.20
C ASP A 298 -17.71 -20.23 0.41
N THR A 299 -16.80 -21.03 -0.15
CA THR A 299 -15.75 -20.52 -1.03
C THR A 299 -16.28 -20.23 -2.44
N GLY A 300 -17.46 -20.72 -2.81
CA GLY A 300 -17.99 -20.72 -4.16
C GLY A 300 -17.21 -21.65 -5.10
N ASP A 301 -17.62 -21.69 -6.38
CA ASP A 301 -16.98 -22.53 -7.39
C ASP A 301 -15.58 -22.00 -7.78
N VAL A 302 -14.63 -22.94 -7.91
CA VAL A 302 -13.24 -22.72 -8.32
C VAL A 302 -12.83 -23.61 -9.49
N SER A 303 -13.77 -24.36 -10.07
CA SER A 303 -13.53 -25.36 -11.12
C SER A 303 -12.80 -24.78 -12.34
N GLU A 304 -13.21 -23.61 -12.82
CA GLU A 304 -12.56 -22.96 -13.97
C GLU A 304 -11.10 -22.58 -13.70
N ARG A 305 -10.78 -22.19 -12.45
CA ARG A 305 -9.38 -21.87 -12.07
C ARG A 305 -8.53 -23.14 -11.93
N ARG A 306 -9.11 -24.25 -11.47
CA ARG A 306 -8.45 -25.57 -11.46
C ARG A 306 -8.15 -26.06 -12.88
N LYS A 307 -9.12 -25.98 -13.79
CA LYS A 307 -8.91 -26.28 -15.22
C LYS A 307 -7.83 -25.42 -15.85
N LEU A 308 -7.76 -24.14 -15.49
CA LEU A 308 -6.69 -23.26 -15.95
C LEU A 308 -5.30 -23.73 -15.48
N ARG A 309 -5.17 -24.08 -14.19
CA ARG A 309 -3.93 -24.63 -13.62
C ARG A 309 -3.48 -25.90 -14.35
N GLU A 310 -4.42 -26.79 -14.65
CA GLU A 310 -4.18 -28.03 -15.41
C GLU A 310 -3.76 -27.71 -16.86
N LYS A 311 -4.50 -26.84 -17.54
CA LYS A 311 -4.22 -26.43 -18.93
C LYS A 311 -2.83 -25.81 -19.10
N LEU A 312 -2.39 -25.03 -18.11
CA LEU A 312 -1.06 -24.39 -18.11
C LEU A 312 0.06 -25.33 -17.62
N ASN A 313 -0.26 -26.58 -17.26
CA ASN A 313 0.68 -27.56 -16.75
C ASN A 313 1.52 -27.03 -15.57
N CYS A 314 0.87 -26.31 -14.65
CA CYS A 314 1.53 -25.70 -13.49
C CYS A 314 2.15 -26.77 -12.57
N LYS A 315 3.27 -26.41 -11.92
CA LYS A 315 3.95 -27.29 -10.96
C LYS A 315 3.13 -27.47 -9.66
N PRO A 316 3.33 -28.58 -8.93
CA PRO A 316 2.73 -28.77 -7.60
C PRO A 316 3.34 -27.79 -6.58
N PHE A 317 2.62 -27.53 -5.48
CA PHE A 317 3.07 -26.61 -4.45
C PHE A 317 4.32 -27.09 -3.71
N GLN A 318 4.51 -28.40 -3.56
CA GLN A 318 5.77 -28.97 -3.06
C GLN A 318 6.98 -28.48 -3.86
N TRP A 319 6.88 -28.42 -5.20
CA TRP A 319 7.96 -27.90 -6.04
C TRP A 319 8.26 -26.44 -5.72
N TYR A 320 7.23 -25.63 -5.42
CA TYR A 320 7.42 -24.23 -5.00
C TYR A 320 8.18 -24.15 -3.67
N LEU A 321 7.84 -24.97 -2.68
CA LEU A 321 8.58 -25.03 -1.43
C LEU A 321 10.04 -25.42 -1.68
N ASP A 322 10.29 -26.46 -2.48
CA ASP A 322 11.64 -26.97 -2.69
C ASP A 322 12.54 -26.01 -3.52
N ASN A 323 11.95 -25.20 -4.41
CA ASN A 323 12.72 -24.46 -5.42
C ASN A 323 12.58 -22.93 -5.33
N VAL A 324 11.50 -22.42 -4.75
CA VAL A 324 11.21 -20.97 -4.70
C VAL A 324 11.28 -20.46 -3.27
N TYR A 325 10.72 -21.17 -2.30
CA TYR A 325 10.73 -20.74 -0.90
C TYR A 325 11.03 -21.89 0.08
N PRO A 326 12.27 -22.40 0.10
CA PRO A 326 12.66 -23.55 0.93
C PRO A 326 12.68 -23.26 2.44
N ASP A 327 12.81 -21.98 2.81
CA ASP A 327 12.82 -21.56 4.21
C ASP A 327 11.40 -21.46 4.83
N LEU A 328 10.34 -21.70 4.04
CA LEU A 328 8.97 -21.65 4.54
C LEU A 328 8.66 -22.88 5.39
N GLU A 329 8.54 -22.70 6.70
CA GLU A 329 8.15 -23.78 7.61
C GLU A 329 6.71 -24.24 7.37
N THR A 330 6.54 -25.55 7.25
CA THR A 330 5.23 -26.21 7.08
C THR A 330 4.74 -26.81 8.40
N LEU A 331 3.42 -26.81 8.59
CA LEU A 331 2.79 -27.39 9.79
C LEU A 331 2.45 -28.87 9.56
N ASP A 332 3.42 -29.69 9.16
CA ASP A 332 3.14 -31.08 8.77
C ASP A 332 2.97 -32.01 9.99
N ASN A 333 3.71 -31.75 11.07
CA ASN A 333 3.78 -32.59 12.28
C ASN A 333 2.86 -32.15 13.44
N VAL A 334 1.72 -31.53 13.13
CA VAL A 334 0.76 -31.08 14.16
C VAL A 334 0.13 -32.28 14.85
N LEU A 335 0.45 -32.48 16.14
CA LEU A 335 -0.08 -33.57 16.98
C LEU A 335 -1.50 -33.30 17.49
N GLY A 336 -1.85 -32.03 17.70
CA GLY A 336 -3.13 -31.60 18.21
C GLY A 336 -3.42 -30.17 17.80
N TYR A 337 -4.66 -29.91 17.41
CA TYR A 337 -5.15 -28.60 17.03
C TYR A 337 -6.60 -28.47 17.47
N GLY A 338 -6.98 -27.31 17.97
CA GLY A 338 -8.31 -27.03 18.48
C GLY A 338 -8.25 -26.24 19.77
N VAL A 339 -9.29 -26.40 20.57
CA VAL A 339 -9.57 -25.54 21.72
C VAL A 339 -9.16 -26.22 23.02
N LEU A 340 -8.46 -25.48 23.90
CA LEU A 340 -8.17 -25.92 25.27
C LEU A 340 -9.31 -25.49 26.21
N GLN A 341 -10.24 -26.42 26.43
CA GLN A 341 -11.40 -26.20 27.30
C GLN A 341 -11.12 -26.63 28.74
N ASN A 342 -11.54 -25.82 29.69
CA ASN A 342 -11.45 -26.16 31.10
C ASN A 342 -12.38 -27.34 31.44
N ALA A 343 -11.84 -28.38 32.08
CA ALA A 343 -12.59 -29.59 32.38
C ALA A 343 -13.69 -29.40 33.46
N LEU A 344 -13.50 -28.44 34.38
CA LEU A 344 -14.44 -28.14 35.47
C LEU A 344 -15.50 -27.13 35.05
N LEU A 345 -15.08 -26.08 34.34
CA LEU A 345 -15.96 -25.03 33.80
C LEU A 345 -15.96 -25.10 32.28
N ARG A 346 -16.83 -25.95 31.70
CA ARG A 346 -16.88 -26.18 30.25
C ARG A 346 -17.21 -24.93 29.42
N SER A 347 -17.75 -23.88 30.02
CA SER A 347 -17.94 -22.60 29.32
C SER A 347 -16.65 -21.79 29.18
N ILE A 348 -15.53 -22.22 29.77
CA ILE A 348 -14.28 -21.46 29.82
C ILE A 348 -13.16 -22.18 29.05
N CYS A 349 -12.48 -21.44 28.19
CA CYS A 349 -11.39 -21.89 27.35
C CYS A 349 -10.15 -21.00 27.54
N VAL A 350 -8.97 -21.53 27.22
CA VAL A 350 -7.74 -20.72 27.13
C VAL A 350 -7.81 -19.83 25.90
N ASP A 351 -7.50 -18.56 26.06
CA ASP A 351 -7.51 -17.52 25.04
C ASP A 351 -6.17 -16.75 25.02
N GLN A 352 -5.78 -16.19 23.87
CA GLN A 352 -4.55 -15.42 23.75
C GLN A 352 -4.63 -14.05 24.45
N GLY A 353 -5.82 -13.50 24.65
CA GLY A 353 -6.06 -12.18 25.22
C GLY A 353 -5.86 -11.03 24.23
N VAL A 354 -5.85 -9.80 24.76
CA VAL A 354 -5.72 -8.57 23.98
C VAL A 354 -4.29 -8.40 23.45
N VAL A 355 -4.15 -8.05 22.17
CA VAL A 355 -2.87 -7.74 21.53
C VAL A 355 -2.62 -6.22 21.58
N PRO A 356 -1.40 -5.74 21.87
CA PRO A 356 -0.16 -6.50 22.09
C PRO A 356 -0.06 -7.07 23.52
N GLY A 357 0.11 -8.40 23.61
CA GLY A 357 0.24 -9.14 24.88
C GLY A 357 0.53 -10.62 24.63
N ASN A 358 1.27 -11.26 25.54
CA ASN A 358 1.69 -12.68 25.42
C ASN A 358 1.23 -13.52 26.63
N ILE A 359 0.34 -12.98 27.47
CA ILE A 359 -0.13 -13.67 28.67
C ILE A 359 -1.50 -14.27 28.32
N PRO A 360 -1.60 -15.61 28.15
CA PRO A 360 -2.88 -16.24 27.89
C PRO A 360 -3.82 -16.06 29.08
N MET A 361 -5.11 -15.95 28.79
CA MET A 361 -6.17 -15.78 29.77
C MET A 361 -7.20 -16.90 29.68
N LEU A 362 -8.04 -17.03 30.71
CA LEU A 362 -9.24 -17.86 30.65
C LEU A 362 -10.42 -16.99 30.25
N TYR A 363 -11.17 -17.40 29.24
CA TYR A 363 -12.31 -16.64 28.72
C TYR A 363 -13.47 -17.55 28.31
N GLU A 364 -14.65 -16.99 28.07
CA GLU A 364 -15.79 -17.74 27.55
C GLU A 364 -15.44 -18.44 26.23
N CYS A 365 -15.74 -19.73 26.11
CA CYS A 365 -15.44 -20.53 24.93
C CYS A 365 -16.20 -20.01 23.71
N HIS A 366 -15.44 -19.50 22.74
CA HIS A 366 -15.91 -19.07 21.41
C HIS A 366 -15.33 -19.96 20.29
N PHE A 367 -14.72 -21.07 20.71
CA PHE A 367 -14.11 -22.09 19.88
C PHE A 367 -12.97 -21.56 19.01
N GLU A 368 -13.12 -21.60 17.69
CA GLU A 368 -12.06 -21.22 16.75
C GLU A 368 -12.31 -19.82 16.14
N GLN A 369 -13.19 -19.02 16.73
CA GLN A 369 -13.40 -17.63 16.29
C GLN A 369 -12.45 -16.68 17.04
N PRO A 370 -11.76 -15.74 16.39
CA PRO A 370 -11.02 -14.71 17.10
C PRO A 370 -12.00 -13.75 17.81
N GLN A 371 -11.75 -13.39 19.07
CA GLN A 371 -12.62 -12.46 19.81
C GLN A 371 -12.31 -10.98 19.61
N VAL A 372 -11.06 -10.62 19.29
CA VAL A 372 -10.65 -9.22 19.22
C VAL A 372 -9.66 -9.07 18.06
N GLN A 373 -9.97 -8.15 17.15
CA GLN A 373 -9.00 -7.59 16.20
C GLN A 373 -8.22 -6.47 16.87
#